data_AF-A0A7C3VYH3-F1
#
_entry.id   AF-A0A7C3VYH3-F1
#
_cell.length_a   1.000
_cell.length_b   1.000
_cell.length_c   1.000
_cell.angle_alpha   90.00
_cell.angle_beta   90.00
_cell.angle_gamma   90.00
#
_symmetry.space_group_name_H-M   'P 1'
#
loop_
_entity.id
_entity.type
_entity.pdbx_description
1 polymer ?
#
loop_
_entity_poly.entity_id
_entity_poly.type
_entity_poly.pdbx_seq_one_letter_code
_entity_poly.pdbx_strand_id
1 'polypeptide(L)'
;MGEFLSPSQCFRTGGVERSKASMRLIGVVILCICSIGVAAWTTAGLTGEVGRYVGTDTCKMCHWKQYRSWAQTRMAKTFQESLDAEQRENPECISCHTTGYRKPGGFESWKQTPQMAGVQCEACHGPGSLYYTDEIMRNRYASMQLGLLEQNEKVCITCHNENSPTFPGPFQFDKHKGVHEHFPLSKWFKEHQYDR
;
A
#
# COMPACT_ATOMS: atom_id res chain seq x y z
N MET A 1 13.09 76.45 -25.96
CA MET A 1 14.51 76.80 -26.18
C MET A 1 15.33 76.16 -25.09
N GLY A 2 16.43 75.50 -25.43
CA GLY A 2 17.45 75.07 -24.47
C GLY A 2 17.75 73.57 -24.50
N GLU A 3 18.62 73.19 -25.42
CA GLU A 3 19.22 71.86 -25.57
C GLU A 3 20.31 71.56 -24.52
N PHE A 4 20.50 70.25 -24.30
CA PHE A 4 21.72 69.52 -23.93
C PHE A 4 22.98 70.30 -23.49
N LEU A 5 23.51 69.94 -22.31
CA LEU A 5 24.95 69.83 -22.09
C LEU A 5 25.31 68.62 -21.20
N SER A 6 26.30 67.88 -21.68
CA SER A 6 26.98 66.71 -21.09
C SER A 6 27.81 67.07 -19.85
N PRO A 7 27.91 66.19 -18.84
CA PRO A 7 28.97 66.26 -17.84
C PRO A 7 30.05 65.21 -18.09
N SER A 8 31.13 65.66 -18.75
CA SER A 8 32.43 64.99 -18.76
C SER A 8 33.42 65.78 -17.90
N GLN A 9 33.39 65.65 -16.56
CA GLN A 9 34.51 66.10 -15.72
C GLN A 9 34.75 65.15 -14.54
N CYS A 10 35.45 64.07 -14.90
CA CYS A 10 36.54 63.40 -14.19
C CYS A 10 36.96 64.05 -12.84
N PHE A 11 36.50 63.47 -11.72
CA PHE A 11 37.11 63.69 -10.40
C PHE A 11 38.13 62.60 -10.11
N ARG A 12 39.32 63.06 -9.72
CA ARG A 12 40.54 62.29 -9.53
C ARG A 12 40.42 61.26 -8.41
N THR A 13 41.07 60.15 -8.69
CA THR A 13 41.49 59.01 -7.86
C THR A 13 41.75 59.31 -6.38
N GLY A 14 41.16 58.48 -5.51
CA GLY A 14 41.62 58.28 -4.15
C GLY A 14 42.94 57.50 -4.09
N GLY A 15 43.68 57.69 -3.01
CA GLY A 15 44.86 56.91 -2.66
C GLY A 15 44.92 56.69 -1.16
N VAL A 16 44.34 55.58 -0.71
CA VAL A 16 44.70 54.95 0.57
C VAL A 16 45.12 53.53 0.22
N GLU A 17 46.43 53.30 0.18
CA GLU A 17 47.01 51.97 0.10
C GLU A 17 46.62 51.15 1.34
N ARG A 18 46.03 49.97 1.13
CA ARG A 18 45.89 48.96 2.17
C ARG A 18 46.69 47.72 1.79
N SER A 19 47.55 47.31 2.71
CA SER A 19 48.56 46.27 2.55
C SER A 19 47.95 44.88 2.35
N LYS A 20 48.59 44.08 1.49
CA LYS A 20 48.11 42.79 0.97
C LYS A 20 48.25 41.60 1.96
N ALA A 21 48.48 41.84 3.24
CA ALA A 21 48.96 40.79 4.15
C ALA A 21 47.88 40.03 4.93
N SER A 22 46.63 40.49 4.98
CA SER A 22 45.62 39.92 5.91
C SER A 22 44.62 38.94 5.27
N MET A 23 44.75 38.63 3.98
CA MET A 23 43.71 37.89 3.24
C MET A 23 43.99 36.39 3.04
N ARG A 24 44.92 35.81 3.82
CA ARG A 24 45.29 34.39 3.69
C ARG A 24 44.91 33.48 4.86
N LEU A 25 44.44 34.02 5.99
CA LEU A 25 44.04 33.18 7.15
C LEU A 25 42.53 32.93 7.28
N ILE A 26 41.67 33.69 6.60
CA ILE A 26 40.21 33.51 6.70
C ILE A 26 39.71 32.39 5.76
N GLY A 27 40.43 32.11 4.67
CA GLY A 27 40.01 31.14 3.65
C GLY A 27 40.19 29.65 4.01
N VAL A 28 41.03 29.31 5.00
CA VAL A 28 41.33 27.91 5.33
C VAL A 28 40.43 27.37 6.45
N VAL A 29 39.99 28.21 7.38
CA VAL A 29 39.12 27.78 8.49
C VAL A 29 37.68 27.50 8.03
N ILE A 30 37.20 28.22 7.01
CA ILE A 30 35.86 27.99 6.42
C ILE A 30 35.82 26.66 5.64
N LEU A 31 36.95 26.21 5.07
CA LEU A 31 37.00 24.98 4.27
C LEU A 31 37.02 23.69 5.13
N CYS A 32 37.48 23.74 6.38
CA CYS A 32 37.53 22.56 7.25
C CYS A 32 36.23 22.31 8.06
N ILE A 33 35.38 23.32 8.26
CA ILE A 33 34.08 23.14 8.94
C ILE A 33 33.04 22.51 8.00
N CYS A 34 33.19 22.68 6.68
CA CYS A 34 32.35 22.00 5.69
C CYS A 34 32.65 20.50 5.52
N SER A 35 33.79 20.00 6.03
CA SER A 35 34.17 18.58 5.86
C SER A 35 33.70 17.66 6.99
N ILE A 36 33.24 18.21 8.13
CA ILE A 36 32.78 17.40 9.29
C ILE A 36 31.24 17.41 9.41
N GLY A 37 30.54 18.31 8.71
CA GLY A 37 29.07 18.43 8.77
C GLY A 37 28.27 17.55 7.81
N VAL A 38 28.91 16.75 6.94
CA VAL A 38 28.21 16.00 5.87
C VAL A 38 27.87 14.55 6.25
N ALA A 39 28.32 14.05 7.41
CA ALA A 39 28.22 12.62 7.73
C ALA A 39 26.99 12.18 8.55
N ALA A 40 25.97 13.03 8.76
CA ALA A 40 24.92 12.73 9.75
C ALA A 40 23.45 12.89 9.30
N TRP A 41 23.16 13.17 8.03
CA TRP A 41 21.78 13.40 7.59
C TRP A 41 21.55 12.76 6.23
N THR A 42 21.03 11.51 6.23
CA THR A 42 20.01 10.98 5.29
C THR A 42 19.94 9.45 5.38
N THR A 43 19.57 8.92 6.55
CA THR A 43 18.93 7.59 6.61
C THR A 43 17.47 7.73 7.05
N ALA A 44 16.82 8.85 6.73
CA ALA A 44 15.37 8.95 6.77
C ALA A 44 14.83 7.92 5.78
N GLY A 45 14.31 6.84 6.36
CA GLY A 45 14.13 5.56 5.72
C GLY A 45 13.15 5.55 4.56
N LEU A 46 13.40 4.62 3.65
CA LEU A 46 12.38 3.97 2.84
C LEU A 46 11.49 3.09 3.73
N THR A 47 10.82 3.66 4.73
CA THR A 47 9.73 2.95 5.41
C THR A 47 8.50 3.13 4.54
N GLY A 48 8.39 2.32 3.48
CA GLY A 48 7.13 2.19 2.74
C GLY A 48 6.01 1.87 3.73
N GLU A 49 4.91 2.60 3.67
CA GLU A 49 3.76 2.34 4.51
C GLU A 49 3.25 0.91 4.23
N VAL A 50 3.13 0.09 5.29
CA VAL A 50 2.66 -1.29 5.15
C VAL A 50 1.14 -1.29 5.22
N GLY A 51 0.50 -1.78 4.15
CA GLY A 51 -0.96 -1.92 4.09
C GLY A 51 -1.51 -2.76 5.26
N ARG A 52 -2.67 -2.35 5.76
CA ARG A 52 -3.42 -3.00 6.84
C ARG A 52 -4.74 -3.52 6.30
N TYR A 53 -5.21 -4.62 6.88
CA TYR A 53 -6.55 -5.12 6.64
C TYR A 53 -7.57 -4.20 7.32
N VAL A 54 -8.66 -3.91 6.62
CA VAL A 54 -9.72 -2.98 7.05
C VAL A 54 -11.09 -3.64 7.21
N GLY A 55 -11.22 -4.90 6.80
CA GLY A 55 -12.43 -5.70 6.91
C GLY A 55 -13.50 -5.35 5.87
N THR A 56 -14.43 -6.29 5.69
CA THR A 56 -15.53 -6.17 4.72
C THR A 56 -16.44 -4.95 4.92
N ASP A 57 -16.53 -4.40 6.13
CA ASP A 57 -17.33 -3.22 6.43
C ASP A 57 -16.89 -1.98 5.67
N THR A 58 -15.58 -1.85 5.42
CA THR A 58 -15.04 -0.78 4.59
C THR A 58 -15.43 -1.00 3.12
N CYS A 59 -15.29 -2.22 2.63
CA CYS A 59 -15.55 -2.57 1.24
C CYS A 59 -17.04 -2.43 0.86
N LYS A 60 -17.95 -2.84 1.76
CA LYS A 60 -19.40 -2.87 1.48
C LYS A 60 -20.02 -1.49 1.29
N MET A 61 -19.36 -0.43 1.76
CA MET A 61 -19.80 0.96 1.57
C MET A 61 -19.89 1.33 0.08
N CYS A 62 -18.93 0.90 -0.73
CA CYS A 62 -18.89 1.15 -2.17
C CYS A 62 -19.30 -0.08 -2.99
N HIS A 63 -19.04 -1.30 -2.48
CA HIS A 63 -19.25 -2.56 -3.19
C HIS A 63 -20.39 -3.41 -2.60
N TRP A 64 -21.55 -2.78 -2.35
CA TRP A 64 -22.69 -3.44 -1.70
C TRP A 64 -23.17 -4.72 -2.41
N LYS A 65 -23.22 -4.72 -3.75
CA LYS A 65 -23.69 -5.88 -4.52
C LYS A 65 -22.73 -7.07 -4.40
N GLN A 66 -21.43 -6.80 -4.49
CA GLN A 66 -20.38 -7.80 -4.31
C GLN A 66 -20.35 -8.33 -2.88
N TYR A 67 -20.49 -7.45 -1.88
CA TYR A 67 -20.61 -7.85 -0.49
C TYR A 67 -21.79 -8.81 -0.27
N ARG A 68 -22.99 -8.46 -0.77
CA ARG A 68 -24.17 -9.34 -0.65
C ARG A 68 -23.98 -10.69 -1.33
N SER A 69 -23.26 -10.71 -2.44
CA SER A 69 -22.90 -11.94 -3.13
C SER A 69 -21.94 -12.77 -2.27
N TRP A 70 -20.82 -12.19 -1.86
CA TRP A 70 -19.81 -12.83 -1.03
C TRP A 70 -20.38 -13.38 0.28
N ALA A 71 -21.23 -12.62 0.99
CA ALA A 71 -21.80 -13.03 2.27
C ALA A 71 -22.65 -14.32 2.21
N GLN A 72 -23.07 -14.75 1.02
CA GLN A 72 -23.81 -16.00 0.83
C GLN A 72 -22.89 -17.22 0.61
N THR A 73 -21.62 -16.98 0.28
CA THR A 73 -20.66 -18.03 -0.07
C THR A 73 -20.19 -18.83 1.16
N ARG A 74 -19.67 -20.04 0.91
CA ARG A 74 -18.99 -20.83 1.94
C ARG A 74 -17.74 -20.13 2.47
N MET A 75 -17.01 -19.38 1.64
CA MET A 75 -15.83 -18.61 2.06
C MET A 75 -16.16 -17.62 3.18
N ALA A 76 -17.27 -16.89 3.06
CA ALA A 76 -17.71 -15.96 4.10
C ALA A 76 -18.04 -16.65 5.43
N LYS A 77 -18.55 -17.88 5.38
CA LYS A 77 -19.05 -18.62 6.56
C LYS A 77 -18.09 -19.69 7.08
N THR A 78 -16.96 -19.88 6.40
CA THR A 78 -16.09 -21.05 6.58
C THR A 78 -15.54 -21.19 8.00
N PHE A 79 -15.35 -20.09 8.73
CA PHE A 79 -14.88 -20.14 10.11
C PHE A 79 -15.89 -20.79 11.06
N GLN A 80 -17.18 -20.53 10.84
CA GLN A 80 -18.25 -21.06 11.70
C GLN A 80 -18.76 -22.41 11.21
N GLU A 81 -18.90 -22.58 9.89
CA GLU A 81 -19.53 -23.76 9.30
C GLU A 81 -18.56 -24.92 9.05
N SER A 82 -17.28 -24.65 8.82
CA SER A 82 -16.30 -25.68 8.44
C SER A 82 -15.36 -26.09 9.57
N LEU A 83 -15.25 -25.28 10.64
CA LEU A 83 -14.37 -25.55 11.77
C LEU A 83 -15.17 -25.88 13.04
N ASP A 84 -14.71 -26.89 13.77
CA ASP A 84 -15.13 -27.14 15.15
C ASP A 84 -14.44 -26.19 16.16
N ALA A 85 -14.70 -26.37 17.44
CA ALA A 85 -14.15 -25.49 18.48
C ALA A 85 -12.63 -25.60 18.63
N GLU A 86 -12.04 -26.78 18.45
CA GLU A 86 -10.60 -27.00 18.56
C GLU A 86 -9.89 -26.39 17.34
N GLN A 87 -10.43 -26.63 16.15
CA GLN A 87 -9.89 -26.11 14.91
C GLN A 87 -9.91 -24.57 14.83
N ARG A 88 -10.88 -23.91 15.47
CA ARG A 88 -10.93 -22.43 15.55
C ARG A 88 -9.82 -21.81 16.38
N GLU A 89 -9.11 -22.61 17.18
CA GLU A 89 -7.94 -22.17 17.94
C GLU A 89 -6.63 -22.68 17.31
N ASN A 90 -6.69 -23.59 16.32
CA ASN A 90 -5.53 -24.14 15.64
C ASN A 90 -5.00 -23.16 14.56
N PRO A 91 -3.74 -22.66 14.69
CA PRO A 91 -3.09 -21.81 13.70
C PRO A 91 -3.12 -22.33 12.25
N GLU A 92 -3.05 -23.65 12.05
CA GLU A 92 -3.06 -24.28 10.73
C GLU A 92 -4.43 -24.18 10.04
N CYS A 93 -5.50 -24.16 10.81
CA CYS A 93 -6.85 -24.01 10.29
C CYS A 93 -7.18 -22.53 10.07
N ILE A 94 -6.90 -21.68 11.07
CA ILE A 94 -7.28 -20.26 11.02
C ILE A 94 -6.47 -19.45 10.02
N SER A 95 -5.28 -19.89 9.60
CA SER A 95 -4.55 -19.26 8.48
C SER A 95 -5.34 -19.25 7.18
N CYS A 96 -6.20 -20.27 6.95
CA CYS A 96 -7.01 -20.41 5.74
C CYS A 96 -8.49 -20.05 5.96
N HIS A 97 -8.98 -20.09 7.19
CA HIS A 97 -10.39 -19.87 7.53
C HIS A 97 -10.69 -18.48 8.10
N THR A 98 -9.70 -17.58 8.09
CA THR A 98 -9.83 -16.19 8.51
C THR A 98 -9.15 -15.25 7.51
N THR A 99 -9.28 -13.94 7.70
CA THR A 99 -8.66 -12.95 6.83
C THR A 99 -7.49 -12.27 7.53
N GLY A 100 -6.31 -12.37 6.93
CA GLY A 100 -5.11 -11.68 7.41
C GLY A 100 -4.59 -12.20 8.74
N TYR A 101 -4.63 -13.51 8.99
CA TYR A 101 -4.16 -14.07 10.27
C TYR A 101 -2.74 -13.60 10.63
N ARG A 102 -2.59 -12.99 11.81
CA ARG A 102 -1.34 -12.36 12.31
C ARG A 102 -0.74 -11.31 11.37
N LYS A 103 -1.56 -10.68 10.53
CA LYS A 103 -1.17 -9.54 9.69
C LYS A 103 -1.75 -8.25 10.26
N PRO A 104 -1.14 -7.09 9.99
CA PRO A 104 -1.63 -5.80 10.49
C PRO A 104 -3.12 -5.58 10.17
N GLY A 105 -3.96 -5.46 11.20
CA GLY A 105 -5.41 -5.27 11.07
C GLY A 105 -6.22 -6.53 10.73
N GLY A 106 -5.57 -7.68 10.56
CA GLY A 106 -6.23 -8.94 10.25
C GLY A 106 -6.68 -9.71 11.48
N PHE A 107 -6.97 -11.00 11.31
CA PHE A 107 -7.43 -11.87 12.38
C PHE A 107 -6.32 -12.17 13.40
N GLU A 108 -6.60 -11.96 14.67
CA GLU A 108 -5.74 -12.31 15.81
C GLU A 108 -6.36 -13.43 16.65
N SER A 109 -7.64 -13.29 16.99
CA SER A 109 -8.42 -14.29 17.73
C SER A 109 -9.90 -13.94 17.66
N TRP A 110 -10.78 -14.90 18.00
CA TRP A 110 -12.21 -14.65 18.09
C TRP A 110 -12.56 -13.52 19.08
N LYS A 111 -11.79 -13.36 20.17
CA LYS A 111 -12.03 -12.32 21.18
C LYS A 111 -11.62 -10.92 20.72
N GLN A 112 -10.54 -10.81 19.93
CA GLN A 112 -9.96 -9.52 19.56
C GLN A 112 -10.50 -8.99 18.23
N THR A 113 -10.67 -9.87 17.25
CA THR A 113 -11.02 -9.50 15.88
C THR A 113 -12.05 -10.46 15.28
N PRO A 114 -13.20 -10.69 15.94
CA PRO A 114 -14.24 -11.59 15.43
C PRO A 114 -14.73 -11.19 14.03
N GLN A 115 -14.70 -9.89 13.73
CA GLN A 115 -15.06 -9.33 12.43
C GLN A 115 -14.11 -9.72 11.30
N MET A 116 -12.94 -10.32 11.58
CA MET A 116 -11.98 -10.82 10.58
C MET A 116 -12.09 -12.35 10.38
N ALA A 117 -13.06 -12.99 11.03
CA ALA A 117 -13.37 -14.39 10.82
C ALA A 117 -13.94 -14.63 9.41
N GLY A 118 -13.64 -15.79 8.83
CA GLY A 118 -14.00 -16.15 7.47
C GLY A 118 -13.01 -15.61 6.43
N VAL A 119 -13.14 -16.12 5.20
CA VAL A 119 -12.37 -15.67 4.03
C VAL A 119 -13.12 -14.50 3.40
N GLN A 120 -12.62 -13.29 3.61
CA GLN A 120 -13.25 -12.03 3.23
C GLN A 120 -12.69 -11.47 1.92
N CYS A 121 -13.13 -10.27 1.54
CA CYS A 121 -12.67 -9.55 0.35
C CYS A 121 -11.13 -9.51 0.28
N GLU A 122 -10.49 -9.11 1.37
CA GLU A 122 -9.05 -8.87 1.44
C GLU A 122 -8.21 -10.15 1.48
N ALA A 123 -8.82 -11.33 1.70
CA ALA A 123 -8.13 -12.60 1.54
C ALA A 123 -7.74 -12.85 0.06
N CYS A 124 -8.54 -12.31 -0.87
CA CYS A 124 -8.26 -12.37 -2.31
C CYS A 124 -7.73 -11.07 -2.90
N HIS A 125 -8.11 -9.92 -2.32
CA HIS A 125 -7.76 -8.59 -2.81
C HIS A 125 -6.57 -7.95 -2.09
N GLY A 126 -6.04 -8.54 -1.02
CA GLY A 126 -4.97 -7.94 -0.22
C GLY A 126 -5.45 -6.83 0.72
N PRO A 127 -4.56 -6.26 1.56
CA PRO A 127 -4.91 -5.29 2.59
C PRO A 127 -5.38 -3.95 2.01
N GLY A 128 -6.61 -3.55 2.32
CA GLY A 128 -7.30 -2.45 1.67
C GLY A 128 -6.91 -1.04 2.13
N SER A 129 -6.19 -0.89 3.24
CA SER A 129 -6.02 0.42 3.91
C SER A 129 -5.44 1.52 3.03
N LEU A 130 -4.65 1.18 2.02
CA LEU A 130 -3.97 2.15 1.16
C LEU A 130 -4.69 2.39 -0.17
N TYR A 131 -5.69 1.59 -0.51
CA TYR A 131 -6.38 1.72 -1.80
C TYR A 131 -7.91 1.82 -1.71
N TYR A 132 -8.51 1.80 -0.52
CA TYR A 132 -9.98 1.84 -0.38
C TYR A 132 -10.61 3.21 -0.71
N THR A 133 -9.83 4.29 -0.75
CA THR A 133 -10.34 5.63 -1.06
C THR A 133 -10.82 5.72 -2.50
N ASP A 134 -11.90 6.46 -2.75
CA ASP A 134 -12.50 6.62 -4.09
C ASP A 134 -11.47 7.04 -5.18
N GLU A 135 -10.58 7.96 -4.84
CA GLU A 135 -9.52 8.44 -5.75
C GLU A 135 -8.59 7.32 -6.22
N ILE A 136 -8.10 6.50 -5.29
CA ILE A 136 -7.14 5.44 -5.58
C ILE A 136 -7.85 4.21 -6.18
N MET A 137 -8.99 3.79 -5.62
CA MET A 137 -9.68 2.56 -6.03
C MET A 137 -10.18 2.60 -7.48
N ARG A 138 -10.44 3.80 -8.03
CA ARG A 138 -10.82 3.98 -9.43
C ARG A 138 -9.65 3.76 -10.39
N ASN A 139 -8.41 3.88 -9.92
CA ASN A 139 -7.22 3.56 -10.69
C ASN A 139 -6.66 2.19 -10.25
N ARG A 140 -6.93 1.16 -11.06
CA ARG A 140 -6.47 -0.21 -10.79
C ARG A 140 -4.95 -0.30 -10.65
N TYR A 141 -4.21 0.39 -11.51
CA TYR A 141 -2.75 0.34 -11.48
C TYR A 141 -2.21 0.93 -10.17
N ALA A 142 -2.70 2.11 -9.76
CA ALA A 142 -2.33 2.72 -8.48
C ALA A 142 -2.70 1.82 -7.30
N SER A 143 -3.91 1.24 -7.31
CA SER A 143 -4.35 0.31 -6.27
C SER A 143 -3.41 -0.91 -6.16
N MET A 144 -2.96 -1.47 -7.28
CA MET A 144 -2.02 -2.60 -7.29
C MET A 144 -0.65 -2.23 -6.71
N GLN A 145 -0.15 -1.01 -6.98
CA GLN A 145 1.09 -0.52 -6.36
C GLN A 145 0.97 -0.37 -4.84
N LEU A 146 -0.26 -0.26 -4.33
CA LEU A 146 -0.58 -0.05 -2.92
C LEU A 146 -1.09 -1.32 -2.21
N GLY A 147 -0.97 -2.48 -2.87
CA GLY A 147 -1.24 -3.79 -2.25
C GLY A 147 -2.50 -4.50 -2.71
N LEU A 148 -3.24 -3.97 -3.70
CA LEU A 148 -4.32 -4.72 -4.35
C LEU A 148 -3.74 -5.92 -5.09
N LEU A 149 -4.20 -7.11 -4.72
CA LEU A 149 -3.90 -8.35 -5.43
C LEU A 149 -4.87 -8.54 -6.59
N GLU A 150 -4.38 -9.13 -7.68
CA GLU A 150 -5.22 -9.60 -8.80
C GLU A 150 -5.68 -11.03 -8.55
N GLN A 151 -6.96 -11.30 -8.79
CA GLN A 151 -7.61 -12.59 -8.50
C GLN A 151 -7.27 -13.59 -9.61
N ASN A 152 -6.08 -14.18 -9.50
CA ASN A 152 -5.66 -15.32 -10.32
C ASN A 152 -5.52 -16.59 -9.46
N GLU A 153 -5.24 -17.71 -10.11
CA GLU A 153 -5.10 -19.02 -9.48
C GLU A 153 -4.16 -19.02 -8.26
N LYS A 154 -3.10 -18.20 -8.28
CA LYS A 154 -2.11 -18.14 -7.19
C LYS A 154 -2.73 -17.75 -5.86
N VAL A 155 -3.72 -16.86 -5.88
CA VAL A 155 -4.44 -16.42 -4.69
C VAL A 155 -5.24 -17.58 -4.09
N CYS A 156 -5.89 -18.39 -4.94
CA CYS A 156 -6.71 -19.51 -4.50
C CYS A 156 -5.88 -20.63 -3.87
N ILE A 157 -4.72 -20.94 -4.46
CA ILE A 157 -3.83 -22.01 -3.98
C ILE A 157 -3.02 -21.61 -2.74
N THR A 158 -3.21 -20.40 -2.19
CA THR A 158 -2.68 -20.08 -0.84
C THR A 158 -3.31 -20.93 0.25
N CYS A 159 -4.57 -21.34 0.04
CA CYS A 159 -5.34 -22.19 0.95
C CYS A 159 -5.69 -23.54 0.33
N HIS A 160 -6.00 -23.58 -0.97
CA HIS A 160 -6.34 -24.82 -1.69
C HIS A 160 -5.08 -25.56 -2.16
N ASN A 161 -4.30 -26.04 -1.19
CA ASN A 161 -3.05 -26.75 -1.40
C ASN A 161 -2.90 -27.92 -0.41
N GLU A 162 -1.78 -28.64 -0.52
CA GLU A 162 -1.43 -29.82 0.28
C GLU A 162 -1.35 -29.58 1.79
N ASN A 163 -1.23 -28.32 2.26
CA ASN A 163 -1.23 -28.01 3.68
C ASN A 163 -2.64 -28.01 4.28
N SER A 164 -3.69 -28.10 3.46
CA SER A 164 -5.06 -28.32 3.94
C SER A 164 -5.19 -29.79 4.39
N PRO A 165 -5.54 -30.07 5.66
CA PRO A 165 -5.71 -31.45 6.13
C PRO A 165 -6.76 -32.25 5.36
N THR A 166 -7.67 -31.55 4.68
CA THR A 166 -8.74 -32.12 3.85
C THR A 166 -8.49 -31.89 2.36
N PHE A 167 -7.24 -31.77 1.91
CA PHE A 167 -6.90 -31.47 0.51
C PHE A 167 -7.45 -32.55 -0.44
N PRO A 168 -8.46 -32.23 -1.28
CA PRO A 168 -9.11 -33.22 -2.13
C PRO A 168 -8.33 -33.53 -3.42
N GLY A 169 -7.15 -32.93 -3.60
CA GLY A 169 -6.33 -32.98 -4.81
C GLY A 169 -6.13 -31.61 -5.46
N PRO A 170 -5.37 -31.54 -6.57
CA PRO A 170 -4.98 -30.28 -7.21
C PRO A 170 -6.18 -29.37 -7.48
N PHE A 171 -6.05 -28.10 -7.06
CA PHE A 171 -7.06 -27.10 -7.30
C PHE A 171 -7.23 -26.87 -8.81
N GLN A 172 -8.47 -26.94 -9.29
CA GLN A 172 -8.80 -26.77 -10.70
C GLN A 172 -9.51 -25.43 -10.89
N PHE A 173 -8.75 -24.36 -11.13
CA PHE A 173 -9.28 -22.99 -11.18
C PHE A 173 -10.44 -22.85 -12.17
N ASP A 174 -10.30 -23.38 -13.39
CA ASP A 174 -11.34 -23.28 -14.42
C ASP A 174 -12.68 -23.92 -14.03
N LYS A 175 -12.65 -25.00 -13.22
CA LYS A 175 -13.87 -25.67 -12.74
C LYS A 175 -14.57 -24.93 -11.61
N HIS A 176 -13.84 -24.05 -10.92
CA HIS A 176 -14.35 -23.30 -9.76
C HIS A 176 -14.54 -21.80 -10.07
N LYS A 177 -14.40 -21.40 -11.34
CA LYS A 177 -14.77 -20.05 -11.78
C LYS A 177 -16.26 -19.80 -11.49
N GLY A 178 -16.55 -18.69 -10.83
CA GLY A 178 -17.92 -18.25 -10.53
C GLY A 178 -18.60 -18.92 -9.33
N VAL A 179 -18.04 -19.98 -8.72
CA VAL A 179 -18.68 -20.64 -7.55
C VAL A 179 -18.67 -19.76 -6.29
N HIS A 180 -17.89 -18.68 -6.31
CA HIS A 180 -17.80 -17.68 -5.24
C HIS A 180 -18.47 -16.35 -5.62
N GLU A 181 -19.10 -16.27 -6.79
CA GLU A 181 -19.73 -15.05 -7.32
C GLU A 181 -21.20 -15.33 -7.65
N HIS A 182 -22.09 -15.02 -6.70
CA HIS A 182 -23.54 -14.99 -6.92
C HIS A 182 -24.03 -13.73 -7.66
N PHE A 183 -23.15 -12.74 -7.89
CA PHE A 183 -23.45 -11.53 -8.66
C PHE A 183 -22.26 -11.15 -9.54
N PRO A 184 -22.38 -11.24 -10.89
CA PRO A 184 -21.28 -10.98 -11.78
C PRO A 184 -20.81 -9.52 -11.74
N LEU A 185 -19.50 -9.29 -11.86
CA LEU A 185 -18.94 -7.97 -12.16
C LEU A 185 -19.68 -7.35 -13.36
N SER A 186 -19.87 -6.02 -13.30
CA SER A 186 -20.58 -5.31 -14.36
C SER A 186 -19.90 -5.53 -15.71
N LYS A 187 -20.70 -5.51 -16.77
CA LYS A 187 -20.20 -5.60 -18.16
C LYS A 187 -19.08 -4.57 -18.41
N TRP A 188 -19.22 -3.37 -17.86
CA TRP A 188 -18.21 -2.32 -17.94
C TRP A 188 -16.85 -2.78 -17.38
N PHE A 189 -16.80 -3.35 -16.17
CA PHE A 189 -15.54 -3.83 -15.60
C PHE A 189 -14.93 -4.97 -16.42
N LYS A 190 -15.76 -5.85 -17.00
CA LYS A 190 -15.28 -6.94 -17.87
C LYS A 190 -14.64 -6.41 -19.16
N GLU A 191 -15.16 -5.31 -19.68
CA GLU A 191 -14.72 -4.71 -20.95
C GLU A 191 -13.53 -3.76 -20.77
N HIS A 192 -13.40 -3.12 -19.60
CA HIS A 192 -12.40 -2.07 -19.33
C HIS A 192 -11.38 -2.49 -18.26
N GLN A 193 -11.25 -3.78 -17.95
CA GLN A 193 -10.31 -4.32 -16.94
C GLN A 193 -8.82 -3.97 -17.20
N TYR A 194 -8.49 -3.47 -18.40
CA TYR A 194 -7.14 -3.10 -18.83
C TYR A 194 -6.96 -1.60 -19.13
N ASP A 195 -7.99 -0.78 -18.95
CA ASP A 195 -7.85 0.66 -19.14
C ASP A 195 -7.10 1.27 -17.95
N ARG A 196 -6.04 2.01 -18.27
CA ARG A 196 -5.07 2.60 -17.33
C ARG A 196 -5.59 3.86 -16.67
#